data_AF-A0A2M7HXZ5-F1
#
_entry.id   AF-A0A2M7HXZ5-F1
#
_cell.length_a   1.000
_cell.length_b   1.000
_cell.length_c   1.000
_cell.angle_alpha   90.00
_cell.angle_beta   90.00
_cell.angle_gamma   90.00
#
_symmetry.space_group_name_H-M   'P 1'
#
loop_
_entity.id
_entity.type
_entity.pdbx_description
1 polymer ?
#
loop_
_entity_poly.entity_id
_entity_poly.type
_entity_poly.pdbx_seq_one_letter_code
_entity_poly.pdbx_strand_id
1 'polypeptide(L)'
;MSNRAFERNYTLITLIPVLMPGFILYCLIQGNIDKALILLGIFCFSLYCYSRSLKIIHTVEGFISRMVWCCILLSVTLVIVAISPEAKNAFAGAVLFLYVPSLLISIFVLNRSRPAKELKKKLKIIYNKY
;
A
#
# COMPACT_ATOMS: atom_id res chain seq x y z
N MET A 1 20.32 1.72 13.11
CA MET A 1 18.88 1.38 13.27
C MET A 1 18.68 -0.14 13.45
N SER A 2 17.74 -0.62 14.27
CA SER A 2 17.47 -2.07 14.36
C SER A 2 16.80 -2.60 13.09
N ASN A 3 17.05 -3.87 12.74
CA ASN A 3 16.49 -4.46 11.51
C ASN A 3 14.94 -4.42 11.51
N ARG A 4 14.30 -4.65 12.66
CA ARG A 4 12.82 -4.55 12.80
C ARG A 4 12.32 -3.13 12.54
N ALA A 5 13.00 -2.11 13.05
CA ALA A 5 12.59 -0.73 12.85
C ALA A 5 12.73 -0.33 11.37
N PHE A 6 13.79 -0.79 10.68
CA PHE A 6 13.95 -0.58 9.25
C PHE A 6 12.83 -1.24 8.43
N GLU A 7 12.50 -2.50 8.71
CA GLU A 7 11.40 -3.20 8.02
C GLU A 7 10.07 -2.46 8.19
N ARG A 8 9.76 -1.99 9.42
CA ARG A 8 8.57 -1.17 9.68
C ARG A 8 8.55 0.10 8.83
N ASN A 9 9.66 0.83 8.80
CA ASN A 9 9.75 2.06 8.01
C ASN A 9 9.66 1.79 6.51
N TYR A 10 10.24 0.69 6.04
CA TYR A 10 10.12 0.25 4.66
C TYR A 10 8.66 -0.04 4.29
N THR A 11 7.92 -0.76 5.14
CA THR A 11 6.49 -1.00 4.92
C THR A 11 5.68 0.29 4.93
N LEU A 12 6.00 1.24 5.83
CA LEU A 12 5.34 2.54 5.90
C LEU A 12 5.49 3.37 4.63
N ILE A 13 6.62 3.28 3.94
CA ILE A 13 6.85 4.03 2.70
C ILE A 13 6.40 3.26 1.45
N THR A 14 6.33 1.92 1.46
CA THR A 14 5.98 1.16 0.26
C THR A 14 4.55 0.68 0.26
N LEU A 15 4.12 -0.03 1.30
CA LEU A 15 2.85 -0.76 1.30
C LEU A 15 1.69 0.13 1.75
N ILE A 16 1.89 0.95 2.78
CA ILE A 16 0.82 1.81 3.34
C ILE A 16 0.30 2.83 2.32
N PRO A 17 1.14 3.55 1.55
CA PRO A 17 0.64 4.51 0.56
C PRO A 17 -0.18 3.87 -0.56
N VAL A 18 0.02 2.57 -0.80
CA VAL A 18 -0.68 1.80 -1.83
C VAL A 18 -2.02 1.26 -1.30
N LEU A 19 -2.07 0.82 -0.04
CA LEU A 19 -3.26 0.24 0.56
C LEU A 19 -4.29 1.28 0.99
N MET A 20 -3.85 2.37 1.61
CA MET A 20 -4.74 3.31 2.29
C MET A 20 -5.77 3.98 1.38
N PRO A 21 -5.47 4.40 0.13
CA PRO A 21 -6.48 5.00 -0.75
C PRO A 21 -7.71 4.12 -0.95
N GLY A 22 -7.52 2.82 -1.18
CA GLY A 22 -8.62 1.88 -1.34
C GLY A 22 -9.44 1.70 -0.07
N PHE A 23 -8.80 1.63 1.11
CA PHE A 23 -9.51 1.51 2.39
C PHE A 23 -10.29 2.79 2.74
N ILE A 24 -9.73 3.97 2.44
CA ILE A 24 -10.43 5.25 2.63
C ILE A 24 -11.70 5.28 1.78
N LEU A 25 -11.58 4.96 0.47
CA LEU A 25 -12.74 4.89 -0.43
C LEU A 25 -13.77 3.87 0.04
N TYR A 26 -13.33 2.69 0.45
CA TYR A 26 -14.19 1.65 1.02
C TYR A 26 -14.98 2.18 2.23
N CYS A 27 -14.30 2.82 3.19
CA CYS A 27 -14.95 3.36 4.38
C CYS A 27 -15.96 4.47 4.04
N LEU A 28 -15.64 5.34 3.08
CA LEU A 28 -16.54 6.40 2.61
C LEU A 28 -17.80 5.82 1.96
N ILE A 29 -17.66 4.82 1.08
CA ILE A 29 -18.81 4.14 0.43
C ILE A 29 -19.71 3.46 1.47
N GLN A 30 -19.11 2.87 2.51
CA GLN A 30 -19.82 2.24 3.62
C GLN A 30 -20.36 3.24 4.66
N GLY A 31 -20.24 4.56 4.44
CA GLY A 31 -20.73 5.60 5.35
C GLY A 31 -19.95 5.73 6.67
N ASN A 32 -18.80 5.06 6.82
CA ASN A 32 -17.98 5.07 8.03
C ASN A 32 -16.96 6.22 8.01
N ILE A 33 -17.43 7.45 8.20
CA ILE A 33 -16.60 8.67 8.10
C ILE A 33 -15.47 8.70 9.15
N ASP A 34 -15.73 8.33 10.40
CA ASP A 34 -14.71 8.36 11.47
C ASP A 34 -13.50 7.48 11.12
N LYS A 35 -13.76 6.27 10.59
CA LYS A 35 -12.71 5.35 10.15
C LYS A 35 -11.96 5.91 8.95
N ALA A 36 -12.65 6.53 8.00
CA ALA A 36 -12.03 7.17 6.86
C ALA A 36 -11.08 8.29 7.28
N LEU A 37 -11.44 9.10 8.28
CA LEU A 37 -10.59 10.17 8.82
C LEU A 37 -9.32 9.62 9.51
N ILE A 38 -9.46 8.57 10.30
CA ILE A 38 -8.31 7.91 10.94
C ILE A 38 -7.36 7.36 9.86
N LEU A 39 -7.90 6.68 8.84
CA LEU A 39 -7.12 6.15 7.72
C LEU A 39 -6.45 7.26 6.90
N LEU A 40 -7.12 8.39 6.72
CA LEU A 40 -6.55 9.55 6.05
C LEU A 40 -5.35 10.13 6.82
N GLY A 41 -5.45 10.20 8.16
CA GLY A 41 -4.32 10.61 9.01
C GLY A 41 -3.10 9.69 8.84
N ILE A 42 -3.34 8.37 8.86
CA ILE A 42 -2.29 7.36 8.62
C ILE A 42 -1.70 7.51 7.21
N PHE A 43 -2.56 7.75 6.21
CA PHE A 43 -2.13 7.95 4.83
C PHE A 43 -1.24 9.18 4.67
N CYS A 44 -1.64 10.34 5.22
CA CYS A 44 -0.84 11.56 5.19
C CYS A 44 0.53 11.35 5.87
N PHE A 45 0.57 10.67 7.01
CA PHE A 45 1.83 10.32 7.66
C PHE A 45 2.71 9.42 6.79
N SER A 46 2.12 8.41 6.15
CA SER A 46 2.85 7.53 5.23
C SER A 46 3.41 8.28 4.02
N LEU A 47 2.65 9.22 3.45
CA LEU A 47 3.09 10.09 2.35
C LEU A 47 4.23 11.02 2.77
N TYR A 48 4.19 11.52 4.01
CA TYR A 48 5.30 12.29 4.56
C TYR A 48 6.58 11.44 4.70
N CYS A 49 6.48 10.20 5.18
CA CYS A 49 7.63 9.29 5.22
C CYS A 49 8.13 8.93 3.81
N TYR A 50 7.20 8.75 2.86
CA TYR A 50 7.50 8.48 1.46
C TYR A 50 8.24 9.65 0.82
N SER A 51 7.77 10.89 1.01
CA SER A 51 8.38 12.10 0.43
C SER A 51 9.82 12.30 0.89
N ARG A 52 10.12 11.99 2.16
CA ARG A 52 11.50 11.98 2.68
C ARG A 52 12.41 10.97 1.97
N SER A 53 11.85 9.87 1.48
CA SER A 53 12.58 8.81 0.77
C SER A 53 12.51 8.95 -0.76
N LEU A 54 11.79 9.95 -1.27
CA LEU A 54 11.43 10.10 -2.68
C LEU A 54 12.64 10.16 -3.61
N LYS A 55 13.69 10.90 -3.20
CA LYS A 55 14.95 10.98 -3.96
C LYS A 55 15.56 9.61 -4.25
N ILE A 56 15.55 8.72 -3.26
CA ILE A 56 16.11 7.36 -3.37
C ILE A 56 15.17 6.50 -4.22
N ILE A 57 13.86 6.66 -4.03
CA ILE A 57 12.83 5.92 -4.76
C ILE A 57 12.90 6.21 -6.26
N HIS A 58 13.11 7.46 -6.67
CA HIS A 58 13.30 7.82 -8.08
C HIS A 58 14.54 7.19 -8.71
N THR A 59 15.57 6.82 -7.93
CA THR A 59 16.75 6.13 -8.48
C THR A 59 16.49 4.67 -8.86
N VAL A 60 15.31 4.13 -8.54
CA VAL A 60 14.94 2.75 -8.84
C VAL A 60 13.87 2.76 -9.91
N GLU A 61 14.31 2.53 -11.15
CA GLU A 61 13.46 2.60 -12.32
C GLU A 61 12.27 1.63 -12.23
N GLY A 62 11.09 2.12 -12.62
CA GLY A 62 9.85 1.34 -12.63
C GLY A 62 9.25 1.04 -11.26
N PHE A 63 9.88 1.40 -10.13
CA PHE A 63 9.30 1.15 -8.81
C PHE A 63 8.04 2.00 -8.56
N ILE A 64 8.08 3.29 -8.90
CA ILE A 64 6.92 4.20 -8.76
C ILE A 64 5.75 3.72 -9.61
N SER A 65 6.00 3.36 -10.89
CA SER A 65 4.98 2.83 -11.78
C SER A 65 4.29 1.59 -11.18
N ARG A 66 5.06 0.66 -10.60
CA ARG A 66 4.51 -0.53 -9.92
C ARG A 66 3.67 -0.16 -8.69
N MET A 67 4.09 0.80 -7.88
CA MET A 67 3.29 1.30 -6.76
C MET A 67 1.96 1.85 -7.23
N VAL A 68 1.96 2.68 -8.28
CA VAL A 68 0.74 3.26 -8.85
C VAL A 68 -0.19 2.16 -9.36
N TRP A 69 0.33 1.18 -10.11
CA TRP A 69 -0.46 0.04 -10.59
C TRP A 69 -1.07 -0.78 -9.46
N CYS A 70 -0.30 -1.08 -8.41
CA CYS A 70 -0.83 -1.79 -7.23
C CYS A 70 -1.90 -0.96 -6.52
N CYS A 71 -1.72 0.36 -6.45
CA CYS A 71 -2.66 1.27 -5.79
C CYS A 71 -4.00 1.29 -6.53
N ILE A 72 -3.96 1.40 -7.86
CA ILE A 72 -5.14 1.35 -8.72
C ILE A 72 -5.83 -0.01 -8.55
N LEU A 73 -5.09 -1.12 -8.69
CA LEU A 73 -5.62 -2.47 -8.56
C LEU A 73 -6.35 -2.69 -7.22
N LEU A 74 -5.70 -2.33 -6.11
CA LEU A 74 -6.26 -2.51 -4.78
C LEU A 74 -7.43 -1.58 -4.50
N SER A 75 -7.39 -0.34 -4.99
CA SER A 75 -8.49 0.61 -4.81
C SER A 75 -9.72 0.19 -5.60
N VAL A 76 -9.55 -0.21 -6.88
CA VAL A 76 -10.66 -0.67 -7.73
C VAL A 76 -11.30 -1.92 -7.14
N THR A 77 -10.50 -2.90 -6.70
CA THR A 77 -11.04 -4.12 -6.08
C THR A 77 -11.80 -3.82 -4.79
N LEU A 78 -11.30 -2.92 -3.93
CA LEU A 78 -12.03 -2.51 -2.72
C LEU A 78 -13.31 -1.74 -3.02
N VAL A 79 -13.34 -0.90 -4.06
CA VAL A 79 -14.54 -0.19 -4.49
C VAL A 79 -15.61 -1.17 -5.00
N ILE A 80 -15.22 -2.15 -5.81
CA ILE A 80 -16.14 -3.21 -6.28
C ILE A 80 -16.74 -3.97 -5.09
N VAL A 81 -15.89 -4.34 -4.11
CA VAL A 81 -16.34 -4.98 -2.87
C VAL A 81 -17.31 -4.07 -2.11
N ALA A 82 -17.02 -2.77 -2.00
CA ALA A 82 -17.84 -1.83 -1.23
C ALA A 82 -19.23 -1.59 -1.83
N ILE A 83 -19.37 -1.61 -3.15
CA ILE A 83 -20.62 -1.25 -3.86
C ILE A 83 -21.55 -2.46 -4.04
N SER A 84 -21.07 -3.70 -3.92
CA SER A 84 -21.90 -4.91 -4.09
C SER A 84 -22.75 -5.18 -2.82
N PRO A 85 -24.04 -4.79 -2.77
CA PRO A 85 -24.84 -4.79 -1.53
C PRO A 85 -25.56 -6.13 -1.30
N GLU A 86 -25.54 -7.04 -2.28
CA GLU A 86 -26.59 -8.08 -2.41
C GLU A 86 -26.27 -9.43 -1.77
N ALA A 87 -25.11 -9.66 -1.18
CA ALA A 87 -24.82 -10.99 -0.69
C ALA A 87 -23.84 -11.01 0.46
N LYS A 88 -24.32 -11.17 1.69
CA LYS A 88 -23.48 -11.52 2.84
C LYS A 88 -22.55 -12.73 2.56
N ASN A 89 -22.90 -13.59 1.59
CA ASN A 89 -22.09 -14.73 1.14
C ASN A 89 -21.28 -14.47 -0.15
N ALA A 90 -21.77 -13.71 -1.14
CA ALA A 90 -21.00 -13.37 -2.34
C ALA A 90 -20.02 -12.21 -2.11
N PHE A 91 -20.21 -11.43 -1.04
CA PHE A 91 -19.27 -10.44 -0.51
C PHE A 91 -17.99 -11.09 0.01
N ALA A 92 -18.12 -12.21 0.76
CA ALA A 92 -16.97 -13.06 1.10
C ALA A 92 -16.30 -13.60 -0.16
N GLY A 93 -17.08 -13.96 -1.18
CA GLY A 93 -16.61 -14.34 -2.51
C GLY A 93 -15.79 -13.23 -3.19
N ALA A 94 -16.30 -12.00 -3.30
CA ALA A 94 -15.60 -10.89 -3.93
C ALA A 94 -14.29 -10.54 -3.20
N VAL A 95 -14.29 -10.56 -1.86
CA VAL A 95 -13.06 -10.36 -1.08
C VAL A 95 -12.06 -11.50 -1.33
N LEU A 96 -12.49 -12.76 -1.30
CA LEU A 96 -11.63 -13.94 -1.49
C LEU A 96 -11.12 -14.09 -2.93
N PHE A 97 -11.92 -13.73 -3.94
CA PHE A 97 -11.59 -13.92 -5.35
C PHE A 97 -10.94 -12.71 -6.02
N LEU A 98 -11.22 -11.48 -5.56
CA LEU A 98 -10.69 -10.26 -6.18
C LEU A 98 -9.66 -9.56 -5.30
N TYR A 99 -10.01 -9.26 -4.05
CA TYR A 99 -9.15 -8.46 -3.19
C TYR A 99 -7.93 -9.24 -2.67
N VAL A 100 -8.13 -10.45 -2.12
CA VAL A 100 -7.03 -11.26 -1.56
C VAL A 100 -5.95 -11.58 -2.60
N PRO A 101 -6.26 -12.05 -3.82
CA PRO A 101 -5.26 -12.28 -4.84
C PRO A 101 -4.53 -10.99 -5.25
N SER A 102 -5.27 -9.88 -5.41
CA SER A 102 -4.69 -8.56 -5.74
C SER A 102 -3.75 -8.04 -4.65
N LEU A 103 -4.09 -8.29 -3.39
CA LEU A 103 -3.25 -7.96 -2.24
C LEU A 103 -1.97 -8.80 -2.24
N LEU A 104 -2.07 -10.11 -2.47
CA LEU A 104 -0.90 -11.00 -2.53
C LEU A 104 0.02 -10.62 -3.69
N ILE A 105 -0.54 -10.34 -4.87
CA ILE A 105 0.22 -9.86 -6.04
C ILE A 105 0.92 -8.54 -5.70
N SER A 106 0.22 -7.59 -5.11
CA SER A 106 0.79 -6.30 -4.73
C SER A 106 1.91 -6.45 -3.70
N ILE A 107 1.73 -7.28 -2.68
CA ILE A 107 2.79 -7.59 -1.69
C ILE A 107 4.01 -8.20 -2.38
N PHE A 108 3.81 -9.15 -3.29
CA PHE A 108 4.90 -9.76 -4.03
C PHE A 108 5.64 -8.75 -4.91
N VAL A 109 4.90 -7.95 -5.67
CA VAL A 109 5.46 -6.91 -6.55
C VAL A 109 6.22 -5.85 -5.74
N LEU A 110 5.68 -5.43 -4.59
CA LEU A 110 6.24 -4.33 -3.80
C LEU A 110 7.34 -4.76 -2.82
N ASN A 111 7.46 -6.06 -2.48
CA ASN A 111 8.47 -6.54 -1.53
C ASN A 111 9.46 -7.55 -2.11
N ARG A 112 9.09 -8.34 -3.13
CA ARG A 112 9.90 -9.45 -3.65
C ARG A 112 10.49 -9.17 -5.03
N SER A 113 9.97 -8.19 -5.75
CA SER A 113 10.48 -7.84 -7.08
C SER A 113 11.93 -7.31 -7.07
N ARG A 114 12.61 -7.36 -8.22
CA ARG A 114 13.97 -6.81 -8.37
C ARG A 114 14.04 -5.32 -7.99
N PRO A 115 13.15 -4.44 -8.47
CA PRO A 115 13.12 -3.04 -8.01
C PRO A 115 12.91 -2.90 -6.50
N ALA A 116 12.02 -3.70 -5.91
CA ALA A 116 11.79 -3.67 -4.46
C ALA A 116 13.03 -4.04 -3.66
N LYS A 117 13.73 -5.11 -4.06
CA LYS A 117 15.00 -5.54 -3.45
C LYS A 117 16.09 -4.49 -3.59
N GLU A 118 16.19 -3.84 -4.75
CA GLU A 118 17.15 -2.78 -5.00
C GLU A 118 16.87 -1.54 -4.12
N LEU A 119 15.62 -1.08 -4.10
CA LEU A 119 15.20 0.03 -3.25
C LEU A 119 15.49 -0.26 -1.78
N LYS A 120 15.14 -1.47 -1.32
CA LYS A 120 15.38 -1.90 0.06
C LYS A 120 16.87 -1.87 0.41
N LYS A 121 17.75 -2.33 -0.49
CA LYS A 121 19.20 -2.24 -0.30
C LYS A 121 19.69 -0.78 -0.23
N LYS A 122 19.27 0.07 -1.18
CA LYS A 122 19.65 1.49 -1.23
C LYS A 122 19.22 2.23 0.04
N LEU A 123 17.98 2.03 0.48
CA LEU A 123 17.49 2.60 1.74
C LEU A 123 18.28 2.09 2.94
N LYS A 124 18.54 0.78 3.03
CA LYS A 124 19.28 0.20 4.16
C LYS A 124 20.69 0.76 4.28
N ILE A 125 21.38 0.99 3.17
CA ILE A 125 22.70 1.63 3.14
C ILE A 125 22.62 3.04 3.73
N ILE A 126 21.61 3.82 3.33
CA ILE A 126 21.46 5.21 3.78
C ILE A 126 21.08 5.27 5.26
N TYR A 127 20.12 4.47 5.71
CA TYR A 127 19.70 4.41 7.11
C TYR A 127 20.72 3.78 8.08
N ASN A 128 21.76 3.11 7.57
CA ASN A 128 22.88 2.62 8.38
C ASN A 128 24.09 3.56 8.36
N LYS A 129 24.12 4.52 7.43
CA LYS A 129 25.18 5.53 7.33
C LYS A 129 24.96 6.72 8.29
N TYR A 130 23.75 6.83 8.82
CA TYR A 130 23.31 7.77 9.86
C TYR A 130 22.78 6.97 11.06
#